data_AF-A0A968ZLE7-F1
#
_entry.id   AF-A0A968ZLE7-F1
#
_cell.length_a   1.000
_cell.length_b   1.000
_cell.length_c   1.000
_cell.angle_alpha   90.00
_cell.angle_beta   90.00
_cell.angle_gamma   90.00
#
_symmetry.space_group_name_H-M   'P 1'
#
loop_
_entity.id
_entity.type
_entity.pdbx_description
1 polymer ?
#
loop_
_entity_poly.entity_id
_entity_poly.type
_entity_poly.pdbx_seq_one_letter_code
_entity_poly.pdbx_strand_id
1 'polypeptide(L)' 'MAERQFLMKNIGRKEDNTFFWKMNLPVLADQIDNIGESTLPKKYLFTNTLFIKGGNSDFYINVKR' A
#
# COMPACT_ATOMS: atom_id res chain seq x y z
N MET A 1 -1.64 11.27 -13.27
CA MET A 1 -0.29 11.23 -13.92
C MET A 1 0.83 10.92 -12.93
N ALA A 2 0.62 11.00 -11.61
CA ALA A 2 1.64 10.66 -10.60
C ALA A 2 1.78 9.14 -10.40
N GLU A 3 0.70 8.40 -10.62
CA GLU A 3 0.57 6.96 -10.41
C GLU A 3 1.47 6.18 -11.38
N ARG A 4 1.50 6.59 -12.65
CA ARG A 4 2.39 6.00 -13.66
C ARG A 4 3.87 6.22 -13.34
N GLN A 5 4.22 7.43 -12.87
CA GLN A 5 5.59 7.76 -12.47
C GLN A 5 6.00 6.96 -11.22
N PHE A 6 5.08 6.76 -10.28
CA PHE A 6 5.28 5.91 -9.12
C PHE A 6 5.56 4.45 -9.51
N LEU A 7 4.76 3.89 -10.42
CA LEU A 7 4.97 2.53 -10.94
C LEU A 7 6.31 2.40 -11.66
N MET A 8 6.73 3.39 -12.45
CA MET A 8 8.01 3.35 -13.17
C MET A 8 9.23 3.28 -12.23
N LYS A 9 9.16 3.82 -11.01
CA LYS A 9 10.24 3.68 -10.00
C LYS A 9 10.44 2.22 -9.54
N ASN A 10 9.41 1.39 -9.68
CA ASN A 10 9.44 -0.03 -9.34
C ASN A 10 9.96 -0.92 -10.47
N ILE A 11 10.37 -0.35 -11.61
CA ILE A 11 11.02 -1.08 -12.69
C ILE A 11 12.53 -1.12 -12.42
N GLY A 12 13.11 -2.32 -12.40
CA GLY A 12 14.55 -2.59 -12.37
C GLY A 12 15.06 -3.08 -13.72
N ARG A 13 16.37 -3.00 -13.93
CA ARG A 13 17.06 -3.51 -15.12
C ARG A 13 18.03 -4.62 -14.71
N LYS A 14 18.01 -5.73 -15.43
CA LYS A 14 18.94 -6.85 -15.26
C LYS A 14 20.20 -6.63 -16.10
N GLU A 15 21.23 -7.44 -15.84
CA GLU A 15 22.51 -7.41 -16.58
C GLU A 15 22.33 -7.75 -18.08
N ASP A 16 21.35 -8.60 -18.40
CA ASP A 16 20.98 -8.96 -19.78
C ASP A 16 20.15 -7.87 -20.52
N ASN A 17 20.08 -6.67 -19.95
CA ASN A 17 19.29 -5.54 -20.44
C ASN A 17 17.77 -5.73 -20.42
N THR A 18 17.25 -6.78 -19.80
CA THR A 18 15.79 -6.94 -19.62
C THR A 18 15.28 -6.15 -18.41
N PHE A 19 13.97 -5.88 -18.39
CA PHE A 19 13.31 -5.20 -17.28
C PHE A 19 12.58 -6.19 -16.38
N PHE A 20 12.50 -5.87 -15.09
CA PHE A 20 11.72 -6.62 -14.13
C PHE A 20 11.04 -5.70 -13.11
N TRP A 21 9.98 -6.20 -12.48
CA TRP A 21 9.34 -5.54 -11.36
C TRP A 21 10.12 -5.82 -10.08
N LYS A 22 10.49 -4.78 -9.33
CA LYS A 22 11.12 -4.92 -8.01
C LYS A 22 10.18 -5.51 -6.97
N MET A 23 8.88 -5.25 -7.12
CA MET A 23 7.83 -5.84 -6.31
C MET A 23 7.37 -7.19 -6.87
N ASN A 24 6.84 -8.06 -6.01
CA ASN A 24 6.24 -9.32 -6.42
C ASN A 24 4.84 -9.10 -7.00
N LEU A 25 4.78 -8.50 -8.19
CA LEU A 25 3.55 -8.15 -8.87
C LEU A 25 2.61 -9.34 -9.11
N PRO A 26 3.08 -10.55 -9.47
CA PRO A 26 2.20 -11.71 -9.62
C PRO A 26 1.41 -12.04 -8.35
N VAL A 27 2.07 -12.07 -7.19
CA VAL A 27 1.41 -12.37 -5.91
C VAL A 27 0.51 -11.22 -5.47
N LEU A 28 0.93 -9.96 -5.66
CA LEU A 28 0.09 -8.81 -5.32
C LEU A 28 -1.19 -8.76 -6.15
N ALA A 29 -1.12 -9.16 -7.43
CA ALA A 29 -2.29 -9.26 -8.28
C ALA A 29 -3.23 -10.38 -7.84
N ASP A 30 -2.68 -11.54 -7.47
CA ASP A 30 -3.43 -12.69 -6.99
C ASP A 30 -4.09 -12.47 -5.61
N GLN A 31 -3.46 -11.67 -4.76
CA GLN A 31 -3.88 -11.44 -3.36
C GLN A 31 -4.52 -10.07 -3.14
N ILE A 32 -4.89 -9.36 -4.21
CA ILE A 32 -5.38 -7.97 -4.11
C ILE A 32 -6.66 -7.88 -3.26
N ASP A 33 -7.53 -8.86 -3.37
CA ASP A 33 -8.78 -8.92 -2.60
C ASP A 33 -8.49 -9.12 -1.11
N ASN A 34 -7.58 -10.04 -0.77
CA ASN A 34 -7.17 -10.32 0.61
C ASN A 34 -6.54 -9.10 1.30
N ILE A 35 -5.81 -8.26 0.56
CA ILE A 35 -5.22 -7.02 1.08
C ILE A 35 -6.32 -5.99 1.41
N GLY A 36 -7.42 -6.00 0.64
CA GLY A 36 -8.56 -5.11 0.85
C GLY A 36 -9.48 -5.53 1.99
N GLU A 37 -9.34 -6.74 2.52
CA GLU A 37 -10.19 -7.23 3.60
C GLU A 37 -9.99 -6.45 4.91
N SER A 38 -11.11 -6.10 5.54
CA SER A 38 -11.08 -5.42 6.83
C SER A 38 -10.53 -6.36 7.90
N THR A 39 -9.31 -6.08 8.37
CA THR A 39 -8.73 -6.81 9.49
C THR A 39 -9.14 -6.12 10.80
N LEU A 40 -10.14 -6.68 11.48
CA LEU A 40 -10.43 -6.28 12.85
C LEU A 40 -9.29 -6.77 13.77
N PRO A 41 -8.71 -5.89 14.60
CA PRO A 41 -7.64 -6.30 15.49
C PRO A 41 -8.17 -7.29 16.53
N LYS A 42 -7.47 -8.42 16.69
CA LYS A 42 -7.79 -9.43 17.71
C LYS A 42 -7.57 -8.92 19.14
N LYS A 43 -6.77 -7.86 19.31
CA LYS A 43 -6.45 -7.20 20.58
C LYS A 43 -6.35 -5.70 20.36
N TYR A 44 -6.83 -4.93 21.33
CA TYR A 44 -6.66 -3.48 21.32
C TYR A 44 -5.21 -3.10 21.64
N LEU A 45 -4.71 -2.08 20.93
CA LEU A 45 -3.40 -1.49 21.17
C LEU A 45 -3.60 -0.13 21.86
N PHE A 46 -3.15 -0.02 23.10
CA PHE A 46 -3.25 1.22 23.91
C PHE A 46 -1.90 1.93 23.97
N THR A 47 -1.38 2.31 22.80
CA THR A 47 -0.18 3.15 22.69
C THR A 47 -0.54 4.54 22.21
N ASN A 48 0.18 5.56 22.69
CA ASN A 48 -0.03 6.92 22.20
C ASN A 48 0.25 6.96 20.69
N THR A 49 -0.77 7.27 19.90
CA THR A 49 -0.74 7.16 18.43
C THR A 49 -1.31 8.42 17.82
N LEU A 50 -0.59 9.01 16.86
CA LEU A 50 -1.04 10.14 16.09
C LEU A 50 -1.49 9.68 14.70
N PHE A 51 -2.76 9.92 14.38
CA PHE A 51 -3.33 9.66 13.06
C PHE A 51 -3.44 10.98 12.29
N ILE A 52 -2.82 11.06 11.10
CA ILE A 52 -2.83 12.25 10.23
C ILE A 52 -3.45 11.87 8.89
N LYS A 53 -4.46 12.63 8.43
CA LYS A 53 -5.03 12.50 7.08
C LYS A 53 -4.74 13.73 6.23
N GLY A 54 -4.70 13.54 4.91
CA GLY A 54 -4.72 14.66 3.96
C GLY A 54 -6.06 15.38 3.99
N GLY A 55 -6.06 16.71 3.82
CA GLY A 55 -7.28 17.53 3.85
C GLY A 55 -8.36 17.10 2.85
N ASN A 56 -7.94 16.58 1.69
CA ASN A 56 -8.80 16.10 0.61
C ASN A 56 -8.78 14.56 0.48
N SER A 57 -8.35 13.83 1.52
CA SER A 57 -8.31 12.37 1.47
C SER A 57 -9.67 11.79 1.87
N ASP A 58 -10.25 11.00 0.96
CA ASP A 58 -11.48 10.24 1.21
C ASP A 58 -11.26 9.02 2.12
N PHE A 59 -9.99 8.69 2.44
CA PHE A 59 -9.67 7.59 3.34
C PHE A 59 -10.00 7.96 4.79
N TYR A 60 -10.86 7.13 5.41
CA TYR A 60 -11.41 7.38 6.73
C TYR A 60 -10.37 7.19 7.84
N ILE A 61 -10.17 8.23 8.65
CA ILE A 61 -9.61 8.11 10.00
C ILE A 61 -10.80 8.30 10.94
N ASN A 62 -11.37 7.18 11.41
CA ASN A 62 -12.46 7.21 12.39
C ASN A 62 -11.85 7.03 13.79
N VAL A 63 -11.35 8.12 14.37
CA VAL A 63 -10.95 8.14 15.78
C VAL A 63 -12.21 8.44 16.58
N LYS A 64 -12.87 7.40 17.11
CA LYS A 64 -13.80 7.62 18.22
C LYS A 64 -12.96 8.07 19.43
N ARG A 65 -13.22 9.28 19.90
CA ARG A 65 -12.77 9.74 21.21
C ARG A 65 -13.47 8.95 22.31
#